data_AF-A0A099KFD5-F1
#
_entry.id   AF-A0A099KFD5-F1
#
_cell.length_a   1.000
_cell.length_b   1.000
_cell.length_c   1.000
_cell.angle_alpha   90.00
_cell.angle_beta   90.00
_cell.angle_gamma   90.00
#
_symmetry.space_group_name_H-M   'P 1'
#
loop_
_entity.id
_entity.type
_entity.pdbx_description
1 polymer ?
#
loop_
_entity_poly.entity_id
_entity_poly.type
_entity_poly.pdbx_seq_one_letter_code
_entity_poly.pdbx_strand_id
1 'polypeptide(L)' 'MLNDQNDRAIVEGVIGLAKSFKRDVIAEGVETIDHGTALLQLGCELAQGYGIAKPMPASDIPLWIHDWKPDANWQC' A
#
# COMPACT_ATOMS: atom_id res chain seq x y z
N MET A 1 6.88 0.63 -11.01
CA MET A 1 7.27 0.82 -9.60
C MET A 1 8.03 -0.37 -9.02
N LEU A 2 7.59 -1.63 -9.19
CA LEU A 2 8.29 -2.78 -8.56
C LEU A 2 8.85 -3.82 -9.56
N ASN A 3 8.63 -3.62 -10.85
CA ASN A 3 9.15 -4.48 -11.92
C ASN A 3 10.52 -4.02 -12.46
N ASP A 4 10.98 -2.83 -12.06
CA ASP A 4 12.33 -2.32 -12.33
C ASP A 4 13.19 -2.47 -11.07
N GLN A 5 14.41 -2.96 -11.23
CA GLN A 5 15.30 -3.27 -10.11
C GLN A 5 15.81 -2.00 -9.39
N ASN A 6 15.99 -0.89 -10.11
CA ASN A 6 16.40 0.37 -9.52
C ASN A 6 15.26 1.01 -8.73
N ASP A 7 14.04 1.01 -9.30
CA ASP A 7 12.84 1.49 -8.58
C ASP A 7 12.65 0.72 -7.27
N ARG A 8 12.79 -0.62 -7.34
CA ARG A 8 12.66 -1.49 -6.17
C ARG A 8 13.71 -1.15 -5.09
N ALA A 9 14.97 -0.96 -5.48
CA ALA A 9 16.04 -0.61 -4.55
C ALA A 9 15.78 0.74 -3.86
N ILE A 10 15.21 1.72 -4.58
CA ILE A 10 14.82 3.02 -4.02
C ILE A 10 13.71 2.82 -2.97
N VAL A 11 12.66 2.07 -3.31
CA VAL A 11 11.54 1.78 -2.39
C VAL A 11 12.03 1.06 -1.12
N GLU A 12 12.88 0.04 -1.28
CA GLU A 12 13.51 -0.69 -0.17
C GLU A 12 14.32 0.25 0.74
N GLY A 13 15.11 1.15 0.14
CA GLY A 13 15.90 2.15 0.88
C GLY A 13 15.03 3.11 1.69
N VAL A 14 13.94 3.63 1.09
CA VAL A 14 13.01 4.55 1.77
C VAL A 14 12.30 3.85 2.94
N ILE A 15 11.81 2.62 2.73
CA ILE A 15 11.16 1.83 3.79
C ILE A 15 12.14 1.54 4.92
N GLY A 16 13.38 1.13 4.60
CA GLY A 16 14.42 0.86 5.59
C GLY A 16 14.80 2.10 6.41
N LEU A 17 14.88 3.26 5.76
CA LEU A 17 15.16 4.53 6.43
C LEU A 17 14.04 4.91 7.40
N ALA A 18 12.78 4.83 6.98
CA ALA A 18 11.65 5.15 7.82
C ALA A 18 11.53 4.21 9.03
N LYS A 19 11.73 2.91 8.83
CA LYS A 19 11.81 1.92 9.93
C LYS A 19 12.89 2.28 10.95
N SER A 20 14.07 2.68 10.48
CA SER A 20 15.18 3.10 11.36
C SER A 20 14.82 4.32 12.21
N PHE A 21 14.01 5.24 11.67
CA PHE A 21 13.49 6.39 12.39
C PHE A 21 12.19 6.15 13.15
N LYS A 22 11.65 4.91 13.16
CA LYS A 22 10.35 4.56 13.74
C LYS A 22 9.23 5.45 13.19
N ARG A 23 9.22 5.63 11.88
CA ARG A 23 8.19 6.38 11.14
C ARG A 23 7.42 5.44 10.23
N ASP A 24 6.12 5.70 10.14
CA ASP A 24 5.26 5.02 9.18
C ASP A 24 5.51 5.57 7.77
N VAL A 25 5.34 4.70 6.77
CA VAL A 25 5.39 5.04 5.34
C VAL A 25 4.09 4.63 4.72
N ILE A 26 3.50 5.52 3.92
CA ILE A 26 2.36 5.23 3.07
C ILE A 26 2.82 5.14 1.62
N ALA A 27 2.53 4.02 0.97
CA ALA A 27 2.73 3.86 -0.47
C ALA A 27 1.51 4.36 -1.24
N GLU A 28 1.66 5.46 -1.96
CA GLU A 28 0.60 5.98 -2.85
C GLU A 28 0.70 5.39 -4.25
N GLY A 29 -0.44 5.30 -4.95
CA GLY A 29 -0.50 4.75 -6.32
C GLY A 29 -0.60 3.23 -6.38
N VAL A 30 -1.10 2.58 -5.34
CA VAL A 30 -1.33 1.12 -5.33
C VAL A 30 -2.56 0.78 -6.17
N GLU A 31 -2.35 0.48 -7.44
CA GLU A 31 -3.42 0.19 -8.42
C GLU A 31 -3.82 -1.29 -8.51
N THR A 32 -2.93 -2.23 -8.17
CA THR A 32 -3.15 -3.67 -8.34
C THR A 32 -2.90 -4.45 -7.05
N ILE A 33 -3.44 -5.67 -6.98
CA ILE A 33 -3.19 -6.59 -5.86
C ILE A 33 -1.70 -6.89 -5.74
N ASP A 34 -1.02 -7.10 -6.87
CA ASP A 34 0.42 -7.38 -6.91
C ASP A 34 1.27 -6.23 -6.35
N HIS A 35 0.86 -4.97 -6.56
CA HIS A 35 1.53 -3.83 -5.92
C HIS A 35 1.46 -3.94 -4.39
N GLY A 36 0.27 -4.20 -3.84
CA GLY A 36 0.09 -4.34 -2.39
C GLY A 36 0.86 -5.54 -1.83
N THR A 37 0.83 -6.69 -2.51
CA THR A 37 1.55 -7.90 -2.09
C THR A 37 3.05 -7.65 -2.03
N ALA A 38 3.60 -7.00 -3.05
CA ALA A 38 5.02 -6.68 -3.07
C ALA A 38 5.41 -5.64 -2.00
N LEU A 39 4.58 -4.63 -1.73
CA LEU A 39 4.82 -3.65 -0.66
C LEU A 39 4.78 -4.29 0.74
N LEU A 40 3.83 -5.21 0.98
CA LEU A 40 3.75 -5.97 2.21
C LEU A 40 5.01 -6.83 2.43
N GLN A 41 5.55 -7.45 1.37
CA GLN A 41 6.82 -8.20 1.44
C GLN A 41 8.02 -7.32 1.80
N LEU A 42 8.01 -6.04 1.41
CA LEU A 42 9.00 -5.05 1.83
C LEU A 42 8.73 -4.50 3.25
N GLY A 43 7.59 -4.89 3.84
CA GLY A 43 7.09 -4.46 5.13
C GLY A 43 6.65 -3.00 5.15
N CYS A 44 6.01 -2.54 4.07
CA CYS A 44 5.20 -1.34 4.02
C CYS A 44 3.73 -1.76 4.19
N GLU A 45 3.10 -1.36 5.29
CA GLU A 45 1.76 -1.82 5.69
C GLU A 45 0.66 -0.79 5.39
N LEU A 46 1.03 0.45 5.06
CA LEU A 46 0.08 1.51 4.72
C LEU A 46 0.15 1.80 3.22
N ALA A 47 -1.02 1.86 2.58
CA ALA A 47 -1.12 2.09 1.15
C ALA A 47 -2.37 2.91 0.79
N GLN A 48 -2.29 3.61 -0.33
CA GLN A 48 -3.41 4.29 -0.96
C GLN A 48 -3.37 4.04 -2.47
N GLY A 49 -4.52 3.71 -3.05
CA GLY A 49 -4.67 3.63 -4.50
C GLY A 49 -5.90 2.83 -4.92
N TYR A 50 -6.10 2.73 -6.23
CA TYR A 50 -7.30 2.12 -6.81
C TYR A 50 -7.44 0.62 -6.54
N GLY A 51 -6.34 -0.06 -6.20
CA GLY A 51 -6.37 -1.45 -5.75
C GLY A 51 -7.07 -1.63 -4.38
N ILE A 52 -7.18 -0.55 -3.59
CA ILE A 52 -7.90 -0.52 -2.31
C ILE A 52 -9.29 0.07 -2.52
N ALA A 53 -9.35 1.28 -3.07
CA ALA A 53 -10.57 2.00 -3.36
C ALA A 53 -10.33 3.13 -4.36
N LYS A 54 -11.34 3.42 -5.17
CA LYS A 54 -11.37 4.66 -5.95
C LYS A 54 -11.75 5.84 -5.04
N PRO A 55 -11.33 7.08 -5.38
CA PRO A 55 -11.84 8.28 -4.73
C PRO A 55 -13.37 8.28 -4.72
N MET A 56 -13.95 8.59 -3.56
CA MET A 56 -15.39 8.61 -3.35
C MET A 56 -15.78 9.87 -2.55
N PRO A 57 -17.03 10.35 -2.70
CA PRO A 57 -17.59 11.37 -1.83
C PRO A 57 -17.50 10.97 -0.35
N ALA A 58 -17.37 11.96 0.54
CA ALA A 58 -17.31 11.72 1.99
C ALA A 58 -18.55 11.00 2.53
N SER A 59 -19.72 11.16 1.90
CA SER A 59 -20.97 10.47 2.25
C SER A 59 -20.89 8.96 2.11
N ASP A 60 -19.99 8.46 1.25
CA ASP A 60 -19.93 7.05 0.87
C ASP A 60 -18.94 6.28 1.76
N ILE A 61 -18.05 7.00 2.46
CA ILE A 61 -17.03 6.45 3.35
C ILE A 61 -17.61 5.55 4.44
N PRO A 62 -18.70 5.91 5.17
CA PRO A 62 -19.22 5.04 6.22
C PRO A 62 -19.66 3.65 5.72
N LEU A 63 -20.30 3.59 4.55
CA LEU A 63 -20.71 2.34 3.94
C LEU A 63 -19.49 1.55 3.44
N TRP A 64 -18.55 2.24 2.78
CA TRP A 64 -17.32 1.61 2.31
C TRP A 64 -16.50 1.00 3.45
N ILE A 65 -16.29 1.72 4.56
CA ILE A 65 -15.55 1.20 5.74
C ILE A 65 -16.21 -0.06 6.30
N HIS A 66 -17.55 -0.11 6.34
CA HIS A 66 -18.28 -1.27 6.86
C HIS A 66 -18.10 -2.52 5.99
N ASP A 67 -18.11 -2.37 4.67
CA ASP A 67 -18.10 -3.50 3.73
C ASP A 67 -16.70 -3.86 3.22
N TRP A 68 -15.72 -2.97 3.37
CA TRP A 68 -14.38 -3.16 2.84
C TRP A 68 -13.69 -4.36 3.47
N LYS A 69 -13.06 -5.17 2.61
CA LYS A 69 -12.21 -6.29 2.99
C LYS A 69 -10.95 -6.25 2.14
N PRO A 70 -9.76 -6.45 2.74
CA PRO A 70 -8.54 -6.59 1.96
C PRO A 70 -8.62 -7.83 1.08
N ASP A 71 -7.89 -7.82 -0.02
CA ASP A 71 -7.71 -9.00 -0.85
C ASP A 71 -7.08 -10.14 -0.04
N ALA A 72 -7.41 -11.39 -0.36
CA ALA A 72 -6.90 -12.56 0.35
C ALA A 72 -5.35 -12.65 0.31
N ASN A 73 -4.73 -12.09 -0.73
CA ASN A 73 -3.26 -12.05 -0.86
C ASN A 73 -2.59 -11.03 0.06
N TRP A 74 -3.35 -10.17 0.73
CA TRP A 74 -2.87 -9.15 1.66
C TRP A 74 -3.11 -9.53 3.13
N GLN A 75 -3.49 -10.77 3.40
CA GLN A 75 -3.68 -11.27 4.76
C GLN A 75 -2.31 -11.58 5.39
N CYS A 76 -2.04 -10.96 6.54
CA CYS A 76 -0.88 -11.21 7.39
C CYS A 76 -0.99 -12.53 8.15
#